data_AF-A0A537AA05-F1
#
_entry.id   AF-A0A537AA05-F1
#
_cell.length_a   1.000
_cell.length_b   1.000
_cell.length_c   1.000
_cell.angle_alpha   90.00
_cell.angle_beta   90.00
_cell.angle_gamma   90.00
#
_symmetry.space_group_name_H-M   'P 1'
#
loop_
_entity.id
_entity.type
_entity.pdbx_description
1 polymer ?
#
loop_
_entity_poly.entity_id
_entity_poly.type
_entity_poly.pdbx_seq_one_letter_code
_entity_poly.pdbx_strand_id
1 'polypeptide(L)'
;MALGFREYLELLEGRGALRAVETSVDPKFEVSAHLYLNGAGPALRFERVAGSQMRVVGNLLCSRERIALGLQCTVAQLQQKIVAAIGAPMEPKTVQSAPCQEVVEEKPDLGTLPIPTFFEHETGPYLTAGIIAARDVET
;
A
#
# COMPACT_ATOMS: atom_id res chain seq x y z
N MET A 1 15.72 8.66 -10.04
CA MET A 1 15.60 8.12 -8.67
C MET A 1 14.35 7.25 -8.61
N ALA A 2 14.40 6.15 -7.86
CA ALA A 2 13.21 5.35 -7.63
C ALA A 2 12.26 6.11 -6.69
N LEU A 3 10.96 6.07 -6.99
CA LEU A 3 9.93 6.77 -6.23
C LEU A 3 9.65 5.99 -4.94
N GLY A 4 9.78 6.65 -3.78
CA GLY A 4 9.41 6.08 -2.49
C GLY A 4 7.89 6.02 -2.29
N PHE A 5 7.44 5.22 -1.31
CA PHE A 5 6.00 5.09 -1.02
C PHE A 5 5.34 6.42 -0.64
N ARG A 6 5.96 7.20 0.26
CA ARG A 6 5.44 8.51 0.69
C ARG A 6 5.37 9.51 -0.47
N GLU A 7 6.41 9.56 -1.30
CA GLU A 7 6.45 10.40 -2.51
C GLU A 7 5.36 10.00 -3.51
N TYR A 8 5.07 8.70 -3.66
CA TYR A 8 3.95 8.24 -4.48
C TYR A 8 2.59 8.70 -3.93
N LEU A 9 2.39 8.67 -2.62
CA LEU A 9 1.16 9.20 -2.01
C LEU A 9 1.00 10.70 -2.27
N GLU A 10 2.08 11.48 -2.13
CA GLU A 10 2.09 12.93 -2.42
C GLU A 10 1.76 13.20 -3.89
N LEU A 11 2.31 12.40 -4.81
CA LEU A 11 1.98 12.50 -6.24
C LEU A 11 0.51 12.21 -6.53
N LEU A 12 -0.09 11.24 -5.86
CA LEU A 12 -1.51 10.95 -6.00
C LEU A 12 -2.36 12.10 -5.44
N GLU A 13 -2.01 12.62 -4.26
CA GLU A 13 -2.70 13.73 -3.61
C GLU A 13 -2.66 15.00 -4.47
N GLY A 14 -1.49 15.36 -5.00
CA GLY A 14 -1.31 16.51 -5.89
C GLY A 14 -2.09 16.40 -7.22
N ARG A 15 -2.51 15.19 -7.62
CA ARG A 15 -3.35 14.93 -8.80
C ARG A 15 -4.82 14.71 -8.47
N GLY A 16 -5.22 14.84 -7.20
CA GLY A 16 -6.58 14.52 -6.76
C GLY A 16 -6.94 13.03 -6.85
N ALA A 17 -5.93 12.16 -7.00
CA ALA A 17 -6.07 10.71 -7.11
C ALA A 17 -5.95 9.97 -5.77
N LEU A 18 -5.69 10.70 -4.67
CA LEU A 18 -5.77 10.25 -3.29
C LEU A 18 -6.65 11.23 -2.51
N ARG A 19 -7.60 10.72 -1.73
CA ARG A 19 -8.50 11.51 -0.89
C ARG A 19 -8.36 11.09 0.57
N ALA A 20 -8.24 12.08 1.46
CA ALA A 20 -8.28 11.86 2.89
C ALA A 20 -9.72 11.59 3.37
N VAL A 21 -9.87 10.61 4.26
CA VAL A 21 -11.06 10.33 5.04
C VAL A 21 -10.72 10.71 6.47
N GLU A 22 -11.21 11.88 6.89
CA GLU A 22 -10.90 12.43 8.21
C GLU A 22 -11.77 11.80 9.30
N THR A 23 -12.98 11.36 9.00
CA THR A 23 -13.86 10.70 9.99
C THR A 23 -13.20 9.43 10.52
N SER A 24 -13.37 9.18 11.82
CA SER A 24 -12.91 7.92 12.41
C SER A 24 -13.69 6.76 11.81
N VAL A 25 -12.98 5.71 11.42
CA VAL A 25 -13.58 4.48 10.87
C VAL A 25 -13.21 3.27 11.71
N ASP A 26 -14.11 2.29 11.80
CA ASP A 26 -13.84 0.97 12.35
C ASP A 26 -13.04 0.13 11.33
N PRO A 27 -11.90 -0.48 11.71
CA PRO A 27 -11.20 -1.41 10.82
C PRO A 27 -12.07 -2.61 10.41
N LYS A 28 -13.08 -2.96 11.21
CA LYS A 28 -14.06 -3.99 10.89
C LYS A 28 -15.13 -3.40 9.97
N PHE A 29 -15.11 -3.85 8.72
CA PHE A 29 -16.08 -3.55 7.65
C PHE A 29 -16.15 -2.11 7.12
N GLU A 30 -15.88 -1.07 7.91
CA GLU A 30 -16.03 0.30 7.41
C GLU A 30 -14.91 0.67 6.43
N VAL A 31 -13.66 0.33 6.75
CA VAL A 31 -12.53 0.51 5.82
C VAL A 31 -12.83 -0.18 4.49
N SER A 32 -13.27 -1.44 4.52
CA SER A 32 -13.58 -2.19 3.30
C SER A 32 -14.79 -1.62 2.54
N ALA A 33 -15.85 -1.20 3.24
CA ALA A 33 -17.02 -0.56 2.63
C ALA A 33 -16.62 0.74 1.91
N HIS A 34 -15.81 1.59 2.54
CA HIS A 34 -15.30 2.81 1.92
C HIS A 34 -14.49 2.53 0.65
N LEU A 35 -13.59 1.54 0.70
CA LEU A 35 -12.77 1.14 -0.44
C LEU A 35 -13.61 0.53 -1.56
N TYR A 36 -14.59 -0.31 -1.23
CA TYR A 36 -15.50 -0.93 -2.20
C TYR A 36 -16.35 0.13 -2.93
N LEU A 37 -16.98 1.04 -2.19
CA LEU A 37 -17.80 2.11 -2.75
C LEU A 37 -17.00 3.10 -3.60
N ASN A 38 -15.69 3.24 -3.34
CA ASN A 38 -14.78 4.08 -4.12
C ASN A 38 -14.03 3.33 -5.22
N GLY A 39 -14.41 2.10 -5.58
CA GLY A 39 -13.72 1.21 -6.53
C GLY A 39 -12.72 1.86 -7.49
N ALA A 40 -13.21 2.40 -8.62
CA ALA A 40 -12.39 3.09 -9.63
C ALA A 40 -12.13 4.59 -9.34
N GLY A 41 -12.65 5.11 -8.23
CA GLY A 41 -12.44 6.47 -7.76
C GLY A 41 -11.02 6.72 -7.24
N PRO A 42 -10.82 7.81 -6.47
CA PRO A 42 -9.52 8.07 -5.86
C PRO A 42 -9.14 6.97 -4.87
N ALA A 43 -7.84 6.78 -4.67
CA ALA A 43 -7.36 6.06 -3.50
C ALA A 43 -7.81 6.77 -2.22
N LEU A 44 -7.92 6.03 -1.11
CA LEU A 44 -8.37 6.59 0.16
C LEU A 44 -7.27 6.47 1.20
N ARG A 45 -7.04 7.55 1.96
CA ARG A 45 -6.21 7.59 3.17
C ARG A 45 -7.10 7.85 4.37
N PHE A 46 -7.22 6.87 5.25
CA PHE A 46 -7.96 6.97 6.50
C PHE A 46 -7.03 7.55 7.57
N GLU A 47 -7.32 8.79 7.99
CA GLU A 47 -6.48 9.51 8.95
C GLU A 47 -6.67 9.01 10.39
N ARG A 48 -7.84 8.41 10.67
CA ARG A 48 -8.23 7.93 12.00
C ARG A 48 -8.90 6.57 11.89
N VAL A 49 -8.28 5.55 12.45
CA VAL A 49 -8.84 4.19 12.53
C VAL A 49 -8.99 3.81 14.00
N ALA A 50 -10.18 3.37 14.39
CA ALA A 50 -10.49 3.03 15.77
C ALA A 50 -9.51 1.99 16.33
N GLY A 51 -9.00 2.23 17.54
CA GLY A 51 -8.09 1.30 18.21
C GLY A 51 -6.63 1.38 17.77
N SER A 52 -6.24 2.26 16.83
CA SER A 52 -4.84 2.42 16.41
C SER A 52 -4.44 3.89 16.17
N GLN A 53 -3.16 4.19 16.32
CA GLN A 53 -2.56 5.47 15.92
C GLN A 53 -2.09 5.46 14.44
N MET A 54 -2.09 4.27 13.82
CA MET A 54 -1.64 4.12 12.45
C MET A 54 -2.75 4.49 11.47
N ARG A 55 -2.35 5.19 10.40
CA ARG A 55 -3.22 5.50 9.26
C ARG A 55 -3.30 4.29 8.33
N VAL A 56 -4.42 4.16 7.62
CA VAL A 56 -4.61 3.12 6.60
C VAL A 56 -4.76 3.78 5.23
N VAL A 57 -4.20 3.17 4.18
CA VAL A 57 -4.38 3.62 2.81
C VAL A 57 -4.74 2.44 1.92
N GLY A 58 -5.67 2.65 0.98
CA GLY A 58 -6.17 1.60 0.09
C GLY A 58 -6.50 2.10 -1.31
N ASN A 59 -6.82 1.16 -2.20
CA ASN A 59 -7.10 1.39 -3.63
C ASN A 59 -5.94 2.02 -4.44
N LEU A 60 -4.71 1.98 -3.95
CA LEU A 60 -3.55 2.63 -4.57
C LEU A 60 -3.27 2.17 -6.01
N LEU A 61 -3.56 0.91 -6.33
CA LEU A 61 -3.26 0.29 -7.63
C LEU A 61 -4.52 -0.10 -8.42
N CYS A 62 -5.70 0.41 -8.05
CA CYS A 62 -6.97 0.08 -8.73
C CYS A 62 -7.23 0.87 -10.03
N SER A 63 -6.21 1.49 -10.63
CA SER A 63 -6.32 2.08 -11.97
C SER A 63 -5.00 2.01 -12.74
N ARG A 64 -5.09 1.91 -14.07
CA ARG A 64 -3.90 1.86 -14.94
C ARG A 64 -3.12 3.17 -14.87
N GLU A 65 -3.79 4.29 -14.72
CA GLU A 65 -3.20 5.63 -14.59
C GLU A 65 -2.37 5.74 -13.31
N ARG A 66 -2.88 5.22 -12.19
CA ARG A 66 -2.14 5.17 -10.91
C ARG A 66 -0.93 4.25 -10.99
N ILE A 67 -1.09 3.06 -11.57
CA ILE A 67 0.04 2.15 -11.81
C ILE A 67 1.10 2.81 -12.70
N ALA A 68 0.69 3.45 -13.80
CA ALA A 68 1.60 4.14 -14.72
C ALA A 68 2.32 5.30 -14.04
N LEU A 69 1.62 6.05 -13.20
CA LEU A 69 2.20 7.12 -12.39
C LEU A 69 3.28 6.59 -11.43
N GLY A 70 2.98 5.52 -10.69
CA GLY A 70 3.95 4.89 -9.78
C GLY A 70 5.17 4.33 -10.51
N LEU A 71 4.96 3.77 -11.71
CA LEU A 71 6.04 3.30 -12.58
C LEU A 71 6.70 4.42 -13.39
N GLN A 72 6.30 5.69 -13.21
CA GLN A 72 6.82 6.84 -13.96
C GLN A 72 6.84 6.60 -15.48
N CYS A 73 5.69 6.22 -16.02
CA CYS A 73 5.48 6.08 -17.46
C CYS A 73 4.04 6.44 -17.84
N THR A 74 3.75 6.41 -19.14
CA THR A 74 2.37 6.53 -19.63
C THR A 74 1.64 5.19 -19.61
N VAL A 75 0.30 5.21 -19.61
CA VAL A 75 -0.52 3.99 -19.69
C VAL A 75 -0.21 3.15 -20.93
N ALA A 76 0.14 3.79 -22.05
CA ALA A 76 0.55 3.13 -23.29
C ALA A 76 1.89 2.39 -23.16
N GLN A 77 2.80 2.88 -22.32
CA GLN A 77 4.13 2.29 -22.11
C GLN A 77 4.15 1.21 -21.02
N LEU A 78 3.08 1.06 -20.23
CA LEU A 78 3.02 0.15 -19.08
C LEU A 78 3.52 -1.26 -19.39
N GLN A 79 2.91 -1.89 -20.39
CA GLN A 79 3.22 -3.28 -20.74
C GLN A 79 4.68 -3.44 -21.15
N GLN A 80 5.16 -2.58 -22.05
CA GLN A 80 6.55 -2.63 -22.52
C GLN A 80 7.54 -2.41 -21.37
N LYS A 81 7.26 -1.48 -20.46
CA LYS A 81 8.13 -1.19 -19.31
C LYS A 81 8.22 -2.37 -18.36
N ILE A 82 7.09 -3.02 -18.05
CA ILE A 82 7.06 -4.21 -17.17
C ILE A 82 7.82 -5.37 -17.82
N VAL A 83 7.57 -5.66 -19.10
CA VAL A 83 8.26 -6.75 -19.82
C VAL A 83 9.77 -6.50 -19.88
N ALA A 84 10.20 -5.27 -20.16
CA ALA A 84 11.62 -4.92 -20.16
C ALA A 84 12.27 -5.10 -18.78
N ALA A 85 11.59 -4.72 -17.70
CA ALA A 85 12.10 -4.89 -16.34
C ALA A 85 12.23 -6.37 -15.92
N ILE A 86 11.31 -7.23 -16.39
CA ILE A 86 11.41 -8.68 -16.18
C ILE A 86 12.58 -9.28 -16.97
N GLY A 87 12.78 -8.84 -18.21
CA GLY A 87 13.86 -9.36 -19.08
C GLY A 87 15.26 -8.88 -18.68
N ALA A 88 15.38 -7.75 -17.98
CA ALA A 88 16.63 -7.19 -17.51
C ALA A 88 16.48 -6.67 -16.07
N PRO A 89 16.40 -7.57 -15.07
CA PRO A 89 16.25 -7.18 -13.68
C PRO A 89 17.49 -6.44 -13.17
N MET A 90 17.28 -5.53 -12.22
CA MET A 90 18.36 -4.82 -11.54
C MET A 90 18.58 -5.41 -10.16
N GLU A 91 19.84 -5.63 -9.80
CA GLU A 91 20.21 -6.05 -8.45
C GLU A 91 19.85 -4.96 -7.42
N PRO A 92 19.24 -5.33 -6.28
CA PRO A 92 18.96 -4.39 -5.21
C PRO A 92 20.28 -3.90 -4.58
N LYS A 93 20.28 -2.66 -4.09
CA LYS A 93 21.42 -2.10 -3.36
C LYS A 93 21.23 -2.29 -1.86
N THR A 94 22.22 -2.87 -1.20
CA THR A 94 22.28 -2.89 0.26
C THR A 94 22.62 -1.50 0.80
N VAL A 95 21.87 -1.06 1.81
CA VAL A 95 22.08 0.22 2.51
C VAL A 95 22.31 -0.04 4.00
N GLN A 96 23.02 0.86 4.67
CA GLN A 96 23.33 0.72 6.10
C GLN A 96 22.19 1.14 7.03
N SER A 97 21.27 1.97 6.55
CA SER A 97 20.14 2.51 7.32
C SER A 97 18.93 2.68 6.41
N ALA A 98 17.74 2.33 6.89
CA ALA A 98 16.49 2.46 6.14
C ALA A 98 15.37 3.06 7.01
N PRO A 99 14.48 3.91 6.45
CA PRO A 99 13.36 4.50 7.21
C PRO A 99 12.42 3.47 7.84
N CYS A 100 12.32 2.26 7.28
CA CYS A 100 11.51 1.19 7.86
C CYS A 100 12.09 0.60 9.17
N GLN A 101 13.30 1.01 9.57
CA GLN A 101 13.99 0.56 10.78
C GLN A 101 14.02 1.65 11.88
N GLU A 102 13.26 2.75 11.72
CA GLU A 102 13.17 3.83 12.70
C GLU A 102 12.56 3.38 14.05
N VAL A 103 11.71 2.36 14.04
CA VAL A 103 11.06 1.78 15.22
C VAL A 103 11.26 0.27 15.19
N VAL A 104 11.73 -0.31 16.30
CA VAL A 104 11.93 -1.75 16.48
C VAL A 104 11.15 -2.22 17.71
N GLU A 105 10.23 -3.15 17.53
CA GLU A 105 9.47 -3.78 18.61
C GLU A 105 9.94 -5.22 18.85
N GLU A 106 10.56 -5.46 20.01
CA GLU A 106 11.09 -6.79 20.39
C GLU A 106 9.99 -7.79 20.79
N LYS A 107 8.80 -7.29 21.14
CA LYS A 107 7.64 -8.10 21.56
C LYS A 107 6.39 -7.61 20.84
N PRO A 108 6.31 -7.83 19.52
CA PRO A 108 5.25 -7.25 18.70
C PRO A 108 3.89 -7.85 19.08
N ASP A 109 2.89 -6.98 19.21
CA ASP A 109 1.48 -7.37 19.29
C ASP A 109 0.77 -6.95 18.01
N LEU A 110 0.44 -7.92 17.16
CA LEU A 110 -0.24 -7.68 15.88
C LEU A 110 -1.64 -7.11 16.06
N GLY A 111 -2.27 -7.27 17.24
CA GLY A 111 -3.57 -6.68 17.56
C GLY A 111 -3.57 -5.16 17.63
N THR A 112 -2.39 -4.53 17.71
CA THR A 112 -2.23 -3.06 17.69
C THR A 112 -2.32 -2.45 16.28
N LEU A 113 -2.14 -3.29 15.25
CA LEU A 113 -2.22 -2.87 13.86
C LEU A 113 -3.69 -2.71 13.45
N PRO A 114 -4.03 -1.68 12.65
CA PRO A 114 -5.38 -1.48 12.14
C PRO A 114 -5.67 -2.40 10.95
N ILE A 115 -5.57 -3.72 11.16
CA ILE A 115 -5.78 -4.72 10.11
C ILE A 115 -7.28 -4.80 9.83
N PRO A 116 -7.74 -4.56 8.59
CA PRO A 116 -9.17 -4.59 8.30
C PRO A 116 -9.73 -6.02 8.35
N THR A 117 -10.99 -6.13 8.79
CA THR A 117 -11.85 -7.27 8.43
C THR A 117 -12.73 -6.82 7.27
N PHE A 118 -12.61 -7.47 6.13
CA PHE A 118 -13.22 -7.02 4.88
C PHE A 118 -14.67 -7.47 4.75
N PHE A 119 -15.01 -8.69 5.16
CA PHE A 119 -16.34 -9.29 4.96
C PHE A 119 -16.88 -9.96 6.22
N GLU A 120 -18.21 -10.00 6.34
CA GLU A 120 -18.92 -10.54 7.51
C GLU A 120 -18.53 -11.98 7.87
N HIS A 121 -18.22 -12.79 6.87
CA HIS A 121 -17.90 -14.21 7.03
C HIS A 121 -16.40 -14.52 7.06
N GLU A 122 -15.53 -13.51 7.11
CA GLU A 122 -14.10 -13.74 7.32
C GLU A 122 -13.83 -14.24 8.74
N THR A 123 -12.84 -15.12 8.87
CA THR A 123 -12.45 -15.72 10.15
C THR A 123 -11.62 -14.77 11.03
N GLY A 124 -11.23 -13.61 10.50
CA GLY A 124 -10.50 -12.57 11.24
C GLY A 124 -9.94 -11.48 10.34
N PRO A 125 -9.23 -10.50 10.91
CA PRO A 125 -8.52 -9.46 10.17
C PRO A 125 -7.50 -10.05 9.19
N TYR A 126 -7.36 -9.44 8.01
CA TYR A 126 -6.50 -9.95 6.94
C TYR A 126 -5.55 -8.89 6.36
N LEU A 127 -4.25 -9.19 6.29
CA LEU A 127 -3.26 -8.34 5.63
C LEU A 127 -3.20 -8.67 4.13
N THR A 128 -3.70 -7.78 3.28
CA THR A 128 -3.81 -8.01 1.83
C THR A 128 -2.67 -7.43 1.00
N ALA A 129 -1.89 -6.50 1.56
CA ALA A 129 -0.84 -5.76 0.86
C ALA A 129 0.58 -6.05 1.40
N GLY A 130 0.79 -7.24 1.97
CA GLY A 130 2.10 -7.68 2.44
C GLY A 130 2.96 -8.24 1.29
N ILE A 131 4.22 -7.80 1.21
CA ILE A 131 5.23 -8.40 0.33
C ILE A 131 6.15 -9.26 1.19
N ILE A 132 6.19 -10.56 0.91
CA ILE A 132 7.04 -11.52 1.61
C ILE A 132 8.32 -11.71 0.80
N ALA A 133 9.46 -11.42 1.40
CA ALA A 133 10.77 -11.75 0.85
C ALA A 133 11.33 -12.96 1.60
N ALA A 134 11.67 -14.01 0.86
CA ALA A 134 12.31 -15.21 1.37
C ALA A 134 13.49 -15.60 0.47
N ARG A 135 14.46 -16.29 1.03
CA ARG A 135 15.60 -16.87 0.32
C ARG A 135 15.52 -18.39 0.45
N ASP A 136 15.90 -19.09 -0.61
CA ASP A 136 16.15 -20.52 -0.52
C ASP A 136 17.24 -20.80 0.52
N VAL A 137 17.08 -21.85 1.32
CA VAL A 137 18.07 -22.22 2.33
C VAL A 137 19.22 -23.02 1.73
N GLU A 138 19.04 -23.59 0.54
CA GLU A 138 20.02 -24.41 -0.16
C GLU A 138 20.87 -23.62 -1.18
N THR A 139 20.43 -22.42 -1.60
CA THR A 139 21.12 -21.55 -2.58
C THR A 139 21.17 -20.08 -2.17
#